data_AF-A0A916H7I3-F1
#
_entry.id   AF-A0A916H7I3-F1
#
_cell.length_a   1.000
_cell.length_b   1.000
_cell.length_c   1.000
_cell.angle_alpha   90.00
_cell.angle_beta   90.00
_cell.angle_gamma   90.00
#
_symmetry.space_group_name_H-M   'P 1'
#
loop_
_entity.id
_entity.type
_entity.pdbx_description
1 polymer ?
#
loop_
_entity_poly.entity_id
_entity_poly.type
_entity_poly.pdbx_seq_one_letter_code
_entity_poly.pdbx_strand_id
1 'polypeptide(L)'
;MTFLFSAHSGLRWLVVLIGVIALVQMILSILGTAANAKRERMLMLVFTISLDIQVTLGILLLIFDRIAQGVPFTPFIGHVVTLLIALIAGHIFYSRGKKAGEGAQARFYLIGIIVALVLIVLGVIALPGGMARWGMAS
;
A
#
# COMPACT_ATOMS: atom_id res chain seq x y z
N MET A 1 -5.15 -1.93 -24.22
CA MET A 1 -4.70 -1.66 -22.83
C MET A 1 -3.18 -1.50 -22.86
N THR A 2 -2.67 -0.37 -22.39
CA THR A 2 -1.22 -0.10 -22.36
C THR A 2 -0.54 -1.03 -21.35
N PHE A 3 0.69 -1.46 -21.63
CA PHE A 3 1.48 -2.32 -20.74
C PHE A 3 1.55 -1.79 -19.30
N LEU A 4 1.68 -0.47 -19.14
CA LEU A 4 1.70 0.22 -17.83
C LEU A 4 0.43 -0.01 -17.01
N PHE A 5 -0.75 0.03 -17.63
CA PHE A 5 -2.02 -0.22 -16.94
C PHE A 5 -2.12 -1.67 -16.43
N SER A 6 -1.74 -2.64 -17.26
CA SER A 6 -1.73 -4.06 -16.87
C SER A 6 -0.74 -4.33 -15.74
N ALA A 7 0.46 -3.73 -15.82
CA ALA A 7 1.48 -3.86 -14.77
C ALA A 7 1.00 -3.26 -13.44
N HIS A 8 0.47 -2.03 -13.44
CA HIS A 8 -0.04 -1.38 -12.24
C HIS A 8 -1.23 -2.14 -11.62
N SER A 9 -2.13 -2.67 -12.45
CA SER A 9 -3.30 -3.42 -11.98
C SER A 9 -2.93 -4.78 -11.36
N GLY A 10 -2.01 -5.51 -12.00
CA GLY A 10 -1.50 -6.77 -11.48
C GLY A 10 -0.69 -6.58 -10.19
N LEU A 11 0.17 -5.56 -10.15
CA LEU A 11 1.01 -5.28 -8.99
C LEU A 11 0.18 -4.91 -7.76
N ARG A 12 -1.00 -4.28 -7.93
CA ARG A 12 -1.91 -3.97 -6.81
C ARG A 12 -2.29 -5.24 -6.04
N TRP A 13 -2.61 -6.32 -6.76
CA TRP A 13 -2.95 -7.59 -6.14
C TRP A 13 -1.74 -8.24 -5.46
N LEU A 14 -0.54 -8.04 -6.01
CA LEU A 14 0.70 -8.46 -5.35
C LEU A 14 0.95 -7.71 -4.04
N VAL A 15 0.76 -6.39 -4.01
CA VAL A 15 0.85 -5.57 -2.79
C VAL A 15 -0.12 -6.07 -1.72
N VAL A 16 -1.37 -6.34 -2.10
CA VAL A 16 -2.39 -6.87 -1.18
C VAL A 16 -1.97 -8.23 -0.65
N LEU A 17 -1.51 -9.15 -1.52
CA LEU A 17 -1.06 -10.47 -1.12
C LEU A 17 0.12 -10.41 -0.13
N ILE A 18 1.15 -9.61 -0.45
CA ILE A 18 2.30 -9.38 0.43
C ILE A 18 1.83 -8.77 1.76
N GLY A 19 0.93 -7.79 1.71
CA GLY A 19 0.34 -7.15 2.88
C GLY A 19 -0.37 -8.15 3.79
N VAL A 20 -1.19 -9.05 3.23
CA VAL A 20 -1.89 -10.10 4.00
C VAL A 20 -0.90 -11.08 4.62
N ILE A 21 0.10 -11.55 3.87
CA ILE A 21 1.13 -12.47 4.39
C ILE A 21 1.89 -11.80 5.55
N ALA A 22 2.31 -10.55 5.37
CA ALA A 22 3.00 -9.80 6.40
C ALA A 22 2.11 -9.59 7.64
N LEU A 23 0.84 -9.25 7.44
CA LEU A 23 -0.14 -9.03 8.50
C LEU A 23 -0.33 -10.28 9.36
N VAL A 24 -0.56 -11.44 8.73
CA VAL A 24 -0.67 -12.74 9.43
C VAL A 24 0.59 -13.02 10.24
N GLN A 25 1.77 -12.85 9.64
CA GLN A 25 3.02 -13.08 10.35
C GLN A 25 3.20 -12.13 11.54
N MET A 26 2.91 -10.83 11.42
CA MET A 26 3.03 -9.91 12.56
C MET A 26 2.09 -10.30 13.70
N ILE A 27 0.87 -10.75 13.39
CA ILE A 27 -0.08 -11.25 14.40
C ILE A 27 0.52 -12.48 15.11
N LEU A 28 1.02 -13.47 14.37
CA LEU A 28 1.62 -14.67 14.96
C LEU A 28 2.88 -14.35 15.79
N SER A 29 3.69 -13.36 15.37
CA SER A 29 4.80 -12.84 16.17
C SER A 29 4.33 -12.23 17.48
N ILE A 30 3.26 -11.42 17.46
CA ILE A 30 2.71 -10.77 18.66
C ILE A 30 2.11 -11.78 19.63
N LEU A 31 1.50 -12.85 19.12
CA LEU A 31 0.99 -13.97 19.91
C LEU A 31 2.11 -14.89 20.46
N GLY A 32 3.36 -14.65 20.07
CA GLY A 32 4.53 -15.40 20.51
C GLY A 32 4.75 -16.73 19.80
N THR A 33 3.94 -17.10 18.81
CA THR A 33 4.00 -18.40 18.12
C THR A 33 4.96 -18.41 16.94
N ALA A 34 5.35 -17.25 16.41
CA ALA A 34 6.23 -17.14 15.25
C ALA A 34 7.21 -15.95 15.33
N ALA A 35 7.55 -15.48 16.54
CA ALA A 35 8.40 -14.31 16.74
C ALA A 35 9.77 -14.48 16.05
N ASN A 36 10.09 -13.59 15.12
CA ASN A 36 11.35 -13.62 14.38
C ASN A 36 11.64 -12.23 13.77
N ALA A 37 12.45 -11.44 14.48
CA ALA A 37 12.80 -10.07 14.11
C ALA A 37 13.34 -9.92 12.67
N LYS A 38 14.11 -10.90 12.18
CA LYS A 38 14.66 -10.89 10.82
C LYS A 38 13.57 -11.09 9.78
N ARG A 39 12.68 -12.07 9.98
CA ARG A 39 11.55 -12.36 9.10
C ARG A 39 10.55 -11.19 9.09
N GLU A 40 10.24 -10.65 10.26
CA GLU A 40 9.35 -9.49 10.42
C GLU A 40 9.88 -8.30 9.62
N ARG A 41 11.17 -7.97 9.79
CA ARG A 41 11.82 -6.89 9.05
C ARG A 41 11.82 -7.12 7.55
N MET A 42 12.10 -8.34 7.11
CA MET A 42 12.12 -8.69 5.70
C MET A 42 10.73 -8.54 5.08
N LEU A 43 9.67 -9.04 5.73
CA LEU A 43 8.31 -8.92 5.23
C LEU A 43 7.85 -7.46 5.17
N MET A 44 8.15 -6.66 6.19
CA MET A 44 7.85 -5.23 6.17
C MET A 44 8.61 -4.49 5.06
N LEU A 45 9.88 -4.85 4.82
CA LEU A 45 10.68 -4.29 3.74
C LEU A 45 10.09 -4.62 2.37
N VAL A 46 9.74 -5.89 2.13
CA VAL A 46 9.14 -6.34 0.87
C VAL A 46 7.80 -5.66 0.63
N PHE A 47 6.97 -5.52 1.68
CA PHE A 47 5.73 -4.76 1.61
C PHE A 47 5.97 -3.29 1.24
N THR A 48 6.90 -2.62 1.91
CA THR A 48 7.21 -1.21 1.66
C THR A 48 7.76 -0.99 0.24
N ILE A 49 8.67 -1.85 -0.23
CA ILE A 49 9.17 -1.81 -1.62
C ILE A 49 8.03 -2.04 -2.62
N SER A 50 7.11 -2.98 -2.34
CA SER A 50 5.97 -3.22 -3.22
C SER A 50 5.05 -1.99 -3.31
N LEU A 51 4.86 -1.25 -2.20
CA LEU A 51 4.15 0.03 -2.19
C LEU A 51 4.90 1.08 -3.02
N ASP A 52 6.22 1.19 -2.89
CA ASP A 52 7.04 2.11 -3.68
C ASP A 52 6.79 1.90 -5.17
N ILE A 53 6.92 0.65 -5.65
CA ILE A 53 6.72 0.31 -7.06
C ILE A 53 5.27 0.60 -7.48
N GLN A 54 4.29 0.28 -6.66
CA GLN A 54 2.87 0.52 -6.97
C GLN A 54 2.58 2.00 -7.16
N VAL A 55 3.07 2.85 -6.26
CA VAL A 55 2.88 4.30 -6.32
C VAL A 55 3.64 4.89 -7.50
N THR A 56 4.89 4.47 -7.74
CA THR A 56 5.66 4.90 -8.92
C THR A 56 4.93 4.57 -10.21
N LEU A 57 4.45 3.32 -10.38
CA LEU A 57 3.67 2.95 -11.57
C LEU A 57 2.36 3.75 -11.67
N GLY A 58 1.70 4.05 -10.56
CA GLY A 58 0.49 4.87 -10.54
C GLY A 58 0.73 6.29 -11.02
N ILE A 59 1.84 6.91 -10.58
CA ILE A 59 2.28 8.23 -11.03
C ILE A 59 2.63 8.21 -12.52
N LEU A 60 3.38 7.20 -12.98
CA LEU A 60 3.73 7.06 -14.39
C LEU A 60 2.45 6.91 -15.25
N LEU A 61 1.48 6.11 -14.79
CA LEU A 61 0.20 5.96 -15.47
C LEU A 61 -0.57 7.27 -15.52
N LEU A 62 -0.61 8.01 -14.43
CA LEU A 62 -1.27 9.32 -14.41
C LEU A 62 -0.65 10.29 -15.43
N ILE A 63 0.68 10.38 -15.47
CA ILE A 63 1.40 11.32 -16.35
C ILE A 63 1.25 10.89 -17.82
N PHE A 64 1.60 9.64 -18.14
CA PHE A 64 1.71 9.17 -19.52
C PHE A 64 0.41 8.69 -20.14
N ASP A 65 -0.57 8.24 -19.35
CA ASP A 65 -1.85 7.72 -19.86
C ASP A 65 -2.99 8.73 -19.68
N ARG A 66 -3.01 9.52 -18.60
CA ARG A 66 -4.14 10.45 -18.35
C ARG A 66 -3.82 11.87 -18.80
N ILE A 67 -2.78 12.46 -18.23
CA ILE A 67 -2.43 13.87 -18.49
C ILE A 67 -2.00 14.05 -19.95
N ALA A 68 -1.16 13.15 -20.48
CA ALA A 68 -0.73 13.19 -21.88
C ALA A 68 -1.89 13.04 -22.89
N GLN A 69 -3.02 12.44 -22.48
CA GLN A 69 -4.24 12.30 -23.29
C GLN A 69 -5.24 13.45 -23.06
N GLY A 70 -4.84 14.50 -22.34
CA GLY A 70 -5.67 15.68 -22.08
C GLY A 70 -6.73 15.50 -20.98
N VAL A 71 -6.67 14.41 -20.21
CA VAL A 71 -7.59 14.20 -19.09
C VAL A 71 -7.19 15.12 -17.92
N PRO A 72 -8.13 15.91 -17.36
CA PRO A 72 -7.84 16.77 -16.21
C PRO A 72 -7.30 15.98 -15.01
N PHE A 73 -6.34 16.55 -14.28
CA PHE A 73 -5.76 15.93 -13.08
C PHE A 73 -6.70 15.96 -11.87
N THR A 74 -7.55 16.98 -11.76
CA THR A 74 -8.43 17.25 -10.61
C THR A 74 -9.17 16.01 -10.06
N PRO A 75 -9.77 15.13 -10.89
CA PRO A 75 -10.50 13.96 -10.41
C PRO A 75 -9.62 12.90 -9.73
N PHE A 76 -8.30 12.95 -9.90
CA PHE A 76 -7.36 11.95 -9.37
C PHE A 76 -6.61 12.42 -8.12
N ILE A 77 -6.75 13.69 -7.72
CA ILE A 77 -6.01 14.28 -6.59
C ILE A 77 -6.22 13.46 -5.31
N GLY A 78 -7.47 13.15 -4.96
CA GLY A 78 -7.78 12.40 -3.75
C GLY A 78 -7.14 11.01 -3.73
N HIS A 79 -7.17 10.31 -4.87
CA HIS A 79 -6.51 9.02 -5.03
C HIS A 79 -4.99 9.11 -4.84
N VAL A 80 -4.33 10.02 -5.57
CA VAL A 80 -2.87 10.16 -5.56
C VAL A 80 -2.37 10.59 -4.19
N VAL A 81 -3.00 11.60 -3.59
CA VAL A 81 -2.62 12.09 -2.26
C VAL A 81 -2.75 10.99 -1.21
N THR A 82 -3.84 10.23 -1.23
CA THR A 82 -4.06 9.15 -0.26
C THR A 82 -3.01 8.04 -0.41
N LEU A 83 -2.63 7.68 -1.65
CA LEU A 83 -1.56 6.71 -1.90
C LEU A 83 -0.17 7.22 -1.48
N LEU A 84 0.11 8.52 -1.63
CA LEU A 84 1.34 9.13 -1.11
C LEU A 84 1.38 9.11 0.42
N ILE A 85 0.25 9.35 1.09
CA ILE A 85 0.16 9.23 2.55
C ILE A 85 0.39 7.78 2.96
N ALA A 86 -0.17 6.79 2.24
CA ALA A 86 0.06 5.37 2.50
C ALA A 86 1.55 4.99 2.39
N LEU A 87 2.21 5.50 1.34
CA LEU A 87 3.65 5.32 1.10
C LEU A 87 4.47 5.86 2.28
N ILE A 88 4.22 7.11 2.66
CA ILE A 88 4.92 7.77 3.76
C ILE A 88 4.70 7.02 5.07
N ALA A 89 3.45 6.61 5.36
CA ALA A 89 3.13 5.83 6.54
C ALA A 89 3.92 4.50 6.56
N GLY A 90 3.97 3.77 5.45
CA GLY A 90 4.76 2.55 5.31
C GLY A 90 6.22 2.74 5.71
N HIS A 91 6.88 3.79 5.17
CA HIS A 91 8.26 4.13 5.52
C HIS A 91 8.45 4.54 6.98
N ILE A 92 7.52 5.33 7.54
CA ILE A 92 7.55 5.73 8.95
C ILE A 92 7.51 4.49 9.84
N PHE A 93 6.55 3.58 9.64
CA PHE A 93 6.39 2.40 10.47
C PHE A 93 7.51 1.38 10.25
N TYR A 94 8.06 1.26 9.03
CA TYR A 94 9.27 0.49 8.79
C TYR A 94 10.46 1.03 9.60
N SER A 95 10.69 2.34 9.57
CA SER A 95 11.78 3.00 10.31
C SER A 95 11.60 2.87 11.82
N ARG A 96 10.37 3.06 12.32
CA ARG A 96 10.03 2.91 13.75
C ARG A 96 10.22 1.47 14.23
N GLY A 97 9.68 0.50 13.51
CA GLY A 97 9.83 -0.91 13.89
C GLY A 97 11.27 -1.41 13.78
N LYS A 98 12.06 -0.92 12.81
CA LYS A 98 13.50 -1.24 12.71
C LYS A 98 14.29 -0.75 13.94
N LYS A 99 13.86 0.35 14.56
CA LYS A 99 14.50 0.94 15.76
C LYS A 99 13.90 0.43 17.07
N ALA A 100 12.79 -0.32 17.00
CA ALA A 100 12.14 -0.87 18.17
C ALA A 100 12.91 -2.08 18.71
N GLY A 101 12.88 -2.27 20.04
CA GLY A 101 13.45 -3.46 20.67
C GLY A 101 12.66 -4.73 20.36
N GLU A 102 13.23 -5.87 20.75
CA GLU A 102 12.59 -7.19 20.61
C GLU A 102 11.19 -7.19 21.26
N GLY A 103 10.19 -7.70 20.54
CA GLY A 103 8.78 -7.73 20.97
C GLY A 103 7.94 -6.50 20.59
N ALA A 104 8.53 -5.30 20.46
CA ALA A 104 7.80 -4.10 20.02
C ALA A 104 7.80 -3.91 18.49
N GLN A 105 8.79 -4.50 17.80
CA GLN A 105 8.96 -4.42 16.34
C GLN A 105 7.72 -4.86 15.55
N ALA A 106 7.21 -6.07 15.82
CA ALA A 106 6.04 -6.63 15.13
C ALA A 106 4.80 -5.73 15.25
N ARG A 107 4.64 -5.02 16.38
CA ARG A 107 3.50 -4.11 16.61
C ARG A 107 3.58 -2.89 15.69
N PHE A 108 4.75 -2.26 15.58
CA PHE A 108 4.93 -1.13 14.65
C PHE A 108 4.68 -1.55 13.20
N TYR A 109 5.19 -2.71 12.79
CA TYR A 109 4.97 -3.22 11.44
C TYR A 109 3.50 -3.56 11.19
N LEU A 110 2.81 -4.20 12.15
CA LEU A 110 1.38 -4.50 12.04
C LEU A 110 0.55 -3.22 11.83
N ILE A 111 0.78 -2.20 12.66
CA ILE A 111 0.08 -0.91 12.55
C ILE A 111 0.37 -0.28 11.19
N GLY A 112 1.63 -0.28 10.75
CA GLY A 112 2.02 0.27 9.45
C GLY A 112 1.32 -0.41 8.27
N ILE A 113 1.24 -1.74 8.29
CA ILE A 113 0.55 -2.52 7.25
C ILE A 113 -0.94 -2.20 7.25
N ILE A 114 -1.60 -2.20 8.41
CA ILE A 114 -3.04 -1.89 8.52
C ILE A 114 -3.33 -0.48 8.01
N VAL A 115 -2.57 0.52 8.48
CA VAL A 115 -2.72 1.91 8.07
C VAL A 115 -2.55 2.05 6.56
N ALA A 116 -1.50 1.45 5.98
CA ALA A 116 -1.26 1.50 4.55
C ALA A 116 -2.38 0.83 3.75
N LEU A 117 -2.84 -0.36 4.16
CA LEU A 117 -3.93 -1.07 3.47
C LEU A 117 -5.25 -0.29 3.52
N VAL A 118 -5.60 0.27 4.66
CA VAL A 118 -6.80 1.13 4.80
C VAL A 118 -6.70 2.35 3.88
N LEU A 119 -5.55 3.03 3.87
CA LEU A 119 -5.33 4.17 2.98
C LEU A 119 -5.39 3.79 1.49
N ILE A 120 -4.88 2.61 1.12
CA ILE A 120 -5.01 2.11 -0.26
C ILE A 120 -6.48 1.93 -0.64
N VAL A 121 -7.30 1.33 0.24
CA VAL A 121 -8.74 1.15 0.00
C VAL A 121 -9.44 2.51 -0.14
N LEU A 122 -9.17 3.44 0.77
CA LEU A 122 -9.73 4.80 0.71
C LEU A 122 -9.30 5.54 -0.57
N GLY A 123 -8.04 5.38 -0.99
CA GLY A 123 -7.55 5.94 -2.25
C GLY A 123 -8.30 5.37 -3.46
N VAL A 124 -8.61 4.07 -3.47
CA VAL A 124 -9.40 3.45 -4.54
C VAL A 124 -10.85 3.97 -4.56
N ILE A 125 -11.45 4.18 -3.40
CA ILE A 125 -12.79 4.76 -3.27
C ILE A 125 -12.83 6.20 -3.78
N ALA A 126 -11.77 6.97 -3.54
CA ALA A 126 -11.63 8.36 -3.97
C ALA A 126 -11.46 8.54 -5.49
N LEU A 127 -11.29 7.47 -6.27
CA LEU A 127 -11.27 7.55 -7.73
C LEU A 127 -12.65 7.89 -8.31
N PRO A 128 -12.72 8.54 -9.48
CA PRO A 128 -13.97 8.73 -10.21
C PRO A 128 -14.66 7.39 -10.50
N GLY A 129 -15.92 7.26 -10.06
CA GLY A 129 -16.68 6.01 -10.15
C GLY A 129 -16.27 4.93 -9.14
N GLY A 130 -15.40 5.25 -8.16
CA GLY A 130 -15.00 4.34 -7.08
C GLY A 130 -16.21 3.82 -6.29
N MET A 131 -17.08 4.71 -5.81
CA MET A 131 -18.30 4.33 -5.09
C MET A 131 -19.26 3.47 -5.94
N ALA A 132 -19.43 3.79 -7.24
CA ALA A 132 -20.30 3.04 -8.15
C ALA A 132 -19.79 1.61 -8.40
N ARG A 133 -18.46 1.41 -8.49
CA ARG A 133 -17.84 0.08 -8.64
C ARG A 133 -18.06 -0.84 -7.43
N TRP A 134 -18.37 -0.26 -6.28
CA TRP A 134 -18.61 -0.99 -5.03
C TRP A 134 -20.09 -0.97 -4.63
N GLY A 135 -20.99 -0.51 -5.50
CA GLY A 135 -22.43 -0.42 -5.22
C GLY A 135 -22.80 0.58 -4.12
N MET A 136 -21.90 1.51 -3.79
CA MET A 136 -22.07 2.51 -2.72
C MET A 136 -22.60 3.86 -3.22
N ALA A 137 -22.83 4.00 -4.53
CA ALA A 137 -23.53 5.15 -5.10
C ALA A 137 -24.93 4.70 -5.51
N SER A 138 -25.95 5.18 -4.79
CA SER A 138 -27.38 5.05 -5.09
C SER A 138 -27.83 6.18 -6.01
#